data_AF-A0A3D6BMD1-F1
#
_entry.id   AF-A0A3D6BMD1-F1
#
_cell.length_a   1.000
_cell.length_b   1.000
_cell.length_c   1.000
_cell.angle_alpha   90.00
_cell.angle_beta   90.00
_cell.angle_gamma   90.00
#
_symmetry.space_group_name_H-M   'P 1'
#
loop_
_entity.id
_entity.type
_entity.pdbx_description
1 polymer ?
#
loop_
_entity_poly.entity_id
_entity_poly.type
_entity_poly.pdbx_seq_one_letter_code
_entity_poly.pdbx_strand_id
1 'polypeptide(L)'
;MKTKTVKQKTNPLNGFSHEDIGDEHLYTGLKTPLRADAFKLSDTEKKERIAILFEEIMDVMGLDLTDDSLKGTPKRVAKMYV
;
A
#
# COMPACT_ATOMS: atom_id res chain seq x y z
N MET A 1 -55.08 -5.96 -4.96
CA MET A 1 -54.37 -5.79 -3.68
C MET A 1 -52.98 -6.38 -3.83
N LYS A 2 -51.95 -5.56 -4.07
CA LYS A 2 -50.55 -6.00 -4.22
C LYS A 2 -49.69 -5.17 -3.28
N THR A 3 -49.35 -5.74 -2.12
CA THR A 3 -48.37 -5.18 -1.18
C THR A 3 -47.49 -6.31 -0.68
N LYS A 4 -46.26 -6.34 -1.17
CA LYS A 4 -45.03 -6.94 -0.61
C LYS A 4 -43.87 -6.45 -1.49
N THR A 5 -42.71 -5.97 -1.08
CA THR A 5 -42.11 -5.62 0.21
C THR A 5 -40.85 -4.82 -0.16
N VAL A 6 -40.63 -3.68 0.51
CA VAL A 6 -39.37 -2.96 0.80
C VAL A 6 -38.16 -3.15 -0.14
N LYS A 7 -37.74 -2.05 -0.80
CA LYS A 7 -36.33 -1.77 -1.11
C LYS A 7 -35.94 -0.45 -0.44
N GLN A 8 -35.44 -0.50 0.79
CA GLN A 8 -34.56 0.55 1.27
C GLN A 8 -33.13 0.16 0.91
N LYS A 9 -32.45 1.00 0.14
CA LYS A 9 -31.10 1.45 0.49
C LYS A 9 -30.93 2.85 -0.09
N THR A 10 -30.53 3.72 0.82
CA THR A 10 -30.30 5.16 0.75
C THR A 10 -29.44 5.58 -0.44
N ASN A 11 -29.71 6.77 -0.97
CA ASN A 11 -28.97 7.41 -2.07
C ASN A 11 -27.44 7.23 -1.94
N PRO A 12 -26.72 6.88 -3.02
CA PRO A 12 -25.31 6.48 -2.94
C PRO A 12 -24.31 7.61 -2.68
N LEU A 13 -24.76 8.85 -2.52
CA LEU A 13 -23.90 10.03 -2.73
C LEU A 13 -24.18 11.23 -1.81
N ASN A 14 -24.94 11.07 -0.72
CA ASN A 14 -25.30 12.24 0.10
C ASN A 14 -24.33 12.46 1.27
N GLY A 15 -23.10 12.86 0.95
CA GLY A 15 -22.09 13.23 1.95
C GLY A 15 -20.65 13.48 1.44
N PHE A 16 -20.40 13.51 0.14
CA PHE A 16 -19.05 13.81 -0.37
C PHE A 16 -18.84 15.32 -0.52
N SER A 17 -17.88 15.87 0.23
CA SER A 17 -17.00 16.93 -0.24
C SER A 17 -15.63 16.28 -0.50
N HIS A 18 -15.49 15.72 -1.69
CA HIS A 18 -14.29 15.07 -2.23
C HIS A 18 -14.10 15.53 -3.70
N GLU A 19 -14.65 16.70 -4.02
CA GLU A 19 -14.64 17.29 -5.36
C GLU A 19 -13.22 17.67 -5.86
N ASP A 20 -12.17 17.62 -5.02
CA ASP A 20 -10.84 18.12 -5.43
C ASP A 20 -9.73 17.09 -5.66
N ILE A 21 -9.87 15.81 -5.27
CA ILE A 21 -8.73 14.85 -5.36
C ILE A 21 -9.09 13.56 -6.12
N GLY A 22 -10.36 13.31 -6.40
CA GLY A 22 -10.80 12.06 -7.03
C GLY A 22 -10.91 12.08 -8.56
N ASP A 23 -11.03 13.25 -9.18
CA ASP A 23 -11.64 13.38 -10.51
C ASP A 23 -10.70 13.24 -11.72
N GLU A 24 -9.37 13.10 -11.52
CA GLU A 24 -8.44 12.81 -12.64
C GLU A 24 -7.72 11.44 -12.55
N HIS A 25 -8.10 10.58 -11.60
CA HIS A 25 -7.42 9.30 -11.39
C HIS A 25 -8.28 8.05 -11.50
N LEU A 26 -9.55 8.19 -11.90
CA LEU A 26 -10.41 7.01 -11.95
C LEU A 26 -10.12 6.08 -13.15
N TYR A 27 -9.66 6.54 -14.31
CA TYR A 27 -9.60 5.65 -15.50
C TYR A 27 -8.58 5.98 -16.60
N THR A 28 -7.46 6.65 -16.33
CA THR A 28 -6.40 6.83 -17.36
C THR A 28 -5.34 5.73 -17.29
N GLY A 29 -5.66 4.54 -17.80
CA GLY A 29 -4.69 3.49 -18.14
C GLY A 29 -4.45 2.44 -17.06
N LEU A 30 -4.95 1.23 -17.31
CA LEU A 30 -4.98 0.00 -16.49
C LEU A 30 -3.61 -0.57 -16.02
N LYS A 31 -2.55 0.23 -15.92
CA LYS A 31 -1.22 -0.23 -15.52
C LYS A 31 -0.71 0.58 -14.34
N THR A 32 -0.14 -0.12 -13.35
CA THR A 32 0.59 0.52 -12.26
C THR A 32 1.68 1.41 -12.87
N PRO A 33 1.73 2.71 -12.53
CA PRO A 33 2.75 3.62 -13.04
C PRO A 33 4.10 3.24 -12.42
N LEU A 34 4.90 2.51 -13.19
CA LEU A 34 6.25 2.10 -12.82
C LEU A 34 7.27 3.02 -13.49
N ARG A 35 8.41 3.25 -12.83
CA ARG A 35 9.55 3.91 -13.47
C ARG A 35 10.03 3.08 -14.66
N ALA A 36 10.59 3.74 -15.67
CA ALA A 36 11.14 3.09 -16.87
C ALA A 36 12.23 2.03 -16.54
N ASP A 37 12.85 2.13 -15.36
CA ASP A 37 13.91 1.26 -14.87
C ASP A 37 13.48 0.26 -13.77
N ALA A 38 12.17 0.09 -13.53
CA ALA A 38 11.64 -0.71 -12.41
C ALA A 38 12.09 -2.19 -12.38
N PHE A 39 12.55 -2.73 -13.52
CA PHE A 39 12.99 -4.12 -13.67
C PHE A 39 14.51 -4.28 -13.82
N LYS A 40 15.30 -3.21 -13.62
CA LYS A 40 16.77 -3.28 -13.73
C LYS A 40 17.42 -4.10 -12.62
N LEU A 41 16.84 -4.08 -11.42
CA LEU A 41 17.35 -4.81 -10.26
C LEU A 41 16.63 -6.15 -10.12
N SER A 42 17.38 -7.18 -9.74
CA SER A 42 16.82 -8.47 -9.35
C SER A 42 16.03 -8.36 -8.04
N ASP A 43 15.13 -9.31 -7.81
CA ASP A 43 14.33 -9.35 -6.58
C ASP A 43 15.20 -9.54 -5.33
N THR A 44 16.32 -10.24 -5.44
CA THR A 44 17.31 -10.37 -4.36
C THR A 44 17.92 -9.01 -4.01
N GLU A 45 18.40 -8.27 -5.01
CA GLU A 45 18.97 -6.93 -4.79
C GLU A 45 17.93 -5.94 -4.24
N LYS A 46 16.69 -6.01 -4.72
CA LYS A 46 15.58 -5.20 -4.18
C LYS A 46 15.37 -5.50 -2.70
N LYS A 47 15.29 -6.77 -2.32
CA LYS A 47 15.09 -7.18 -0.92
C LYS A 47 16.24 -6.74 -0.02
N GLU A 48 17.48 -6.90 -0.46
CA GLU A 48 18.65 -6.47 0.30
C GLU A 48 18.64 -4.96 0.55
N ARG A 49 18.39 -4.15 -0.50
CA ARG A 49 18.31 -2.69 -0.37
C ARG A 49 17.15 -2.24 0.51
N ILE A 50 15.96 -2.86 0.36
CA ILE A 50 14.80 -2.55 1.19
C ILE A 50 15.05 -2.91 2.65
N ALA A 51 15.69 -4.04 2.93
CA ALA A 51 16.02 -4.44 4.30
C ALA A 51 16.93 -3.41 4.97
N ILE A 52 18.00 -2.96 4.31
CA ILE A 52 18.90 -1.92 4.84
C ILE A 52 18.13 -0.61 5.12
N LEU A 53 17.30 -0.17 4.18
CA LEU A 53 16.49 1.04 4.38
C LEU A 53 15.51 0.90 5.54
N PHE A 54 14.99 -0.30 5.77
CA PHE A 54 14.06 -0.54 6.87
C PHE A 54 14.77 -0.66 8.21
N GLU A 55 16.02 -1.12 8.26
CA GLU A 55 16.87 -1.02 9.45
C GLU A 55 17.00 0.44 9.90
N GLU A 56 17.33 1.35 8.98
CA GLU A 56 17.41 2.79 9.27
C GLU A 56 16.08 3.38 9.76
N ILE A 57 14.94 2.94 9.18
CA ILE A 57 13.62 3.35 9.66
C ILE A 57 13.38 2.87 11.10
N MET A 58 13.76 1.63 11.41
CA MET A 58 13.61 1.06 12.75
C MET A 58 14.49 1.80 13.77
N ASP A 59 15.70 2.19 13.38
CA ASP A 59 16.59 3.01 14.21
C ASP A 59 15.97 4.39 14.51
N VAL A 60 15.38 5.05 13.50
CA VAL A 60 14.64 6.32 13.68
C VAL A 60 13.45 6.15 14.62
N MET A 61 12.80 4.99 14.60
CA MET A 61 11.70 4.66 15.53
C MET A 61 12.19 4.33 16.95
N GLY A 62 13.50 4.19 17.16
CA GLY A 62 14.09 3.79 18.44
C GLY A 62 13.88 2.31 18.78
N LEU A 63 13.79 1.45 17.76
CA LEU A 63 13.65 0.01 17.93
C LEU A 63 15.01 -0.67 18.04
N ASP A 64 15.16 -1.56 19.02
CA ASP A 64 16.41 -2.28 19.25
C ASP A 64 16.51 -3.54 18.38
N LEU A 65 17.34 -3.48 17.33
CA LEU A 65 17.60 -4.61 16.43
C LEU A 65 18.48 -5.72 17.03
N THR A 66 19.02 -5.54 18.24
CA THR A 66 19.70 -6.61 18.96
C THR A 66 18.72 -7.62 19.55
N ASP A 67 17.45 -7.24 19.71
CA ASP A 67 16.38 -8.15 20.12
C ASP A 67 16.07 -9.17 19.00
N ASP A 68 16.02 -10.46 19.37
CA ASP A 68 15.83 -11.55 18.43
C ASP A 68 14.49 -11.47 17.67
N SER A 69 13.46 -10.85 18.25
CA SER A 69 12.16 -10.67 17.59
C SER A 69 12.24 -9.64 16.44
N LEU A 70 13.10 -8.62 16.60
CA LEU A 70 13.23 -7.48 15.70
C LEU A 70 14.34 -7.63 14.67
N LYS A 71 15.42 -8.34 15.00
CA LYS A 71 16.58 -8.56 14.11
C LYS A 71 16.22 -9.12 12.73
N GLY A 72 15.15 -9.93 12.66
CA GLY A 72 14.65 -10.50 11.39
C GLY A 72 13.63 -9.64 10.65
N THR A 73 13.08 -8.60 11.29
CA THR A 73 11.99 -7.78 10.75
C THR A 73 12.34 -7.10 9.43
N PRO A 74 13.50 -6.45 9.26
CA PRO A 74 13.83 -5.78 8.01
C PRO A 74 13.77 -6.71 6.80
N LYS A 75 14.30 -7.93 6.94
CA LYS A 75 14.27 -8.96 5.89
C LYS A 75 12.86 -9.48 5.61
N ARG A 76 12.01 -9.61 6.65
CA ARG A 76 10.61 -10.02 6.47
C ARG A 76 9.80 -8.97 5.72
N VAL A 77 9.99 -7.70 6.03
CA VAL A 77 9.34 -6.59 5.33
C VAL A 77 9.81 -6.52 3.87
N ALA A 78 11.11 -6.64 3.64
CA ALA A 78 11.65 -6.70 2.29
C ALA A 78 11.03 -7.84 1.46
N LYS A 79 10.88 -9.04 2.03
CA LYS A 79 10.20 -10.18 1.39
C LYS A 79 8.70 -9.94 1.14
N MET A 80 8.05 -9.09 1.93
CA MET A 80 6.63 -8.77 1.75
C MET A 80 6.41 -7.82 0.56
N TYR A 81 7.34 -6.90 0.32
CA TYR A 81 7.23 -5.91 -0.77
C TYR A 81 7.63 -6.44 -2.14
N VAL A 82 8.51 -7.45 -2.19
CA VAL A 82 9.07 -8.02 -3.42
C VAL A 82 8.61 -9.46 -3.58
#